data_AF-A0A958CII3-F1
#
_entry.id   AF-A0A958CII3-F1
#
_cell.length_a   1.000
_cell.length_b   1.000
_cell.length_c   1.000
_cell.angle_alpha   90.00
_cell.angle_beta   90.00
_cell.angle_gamma   90.00
#
_symmetry.space_group_name_H-M   'P 1'
#
loop_
_entity.id
_entity.type
_entity.pdbx_description
1 polymer ?
#
loop_
_entity_poly.entity_id
_entity_poly.type
_entity_poly.pdbx_seq_one_letter_code
_entity_poly.pdbx_strand_id
1 'polypeptide(L)'
;MAFEDDYLDVLQNVEAAIVGVYRTRPELVDYDVDVVLAALVKGYQAEQRQREKPALRLTELRQELYDAVGAMCEWRLGRTEFIDPKTDQPMPGPPQLTIDEILACLKRIRTSVKRWTKDGGRQGYLTFIDKFIV
;
A
#
# COMPACT_ATOMS: atom_id res chain seq x y z
N MET A 1 13.40 -19.16 -3.75
CA MET A 1 12.40 -18.26 -4.38
C MET A 1 12.71 -16.86 -3.91
N ALA A 2 12.64 -15.88 -4.80
CA ALA A 2 12.77 -14.49 -4.39
C ALA A 2 11.48 -14.07 -3.68
N PHE A 3 11.55 -13.18 -2.68
CA PHE A 3 10.36 -12.65 -2.00
C PHE A 3 9.36 -12.07 -3.00
N GLU A 4 9.85 -11.49 -4.11
CA GLU A 4 8.98 -11.02 -5.18
C GLU A 4 8.17 -12.13 -5.84
N ASP A 5 8.69 -13.36 -5.99
CA ASP A 5 7.99 -14.45 -6.67
C ASP A 5 6.72 -14.89 -5.92
N ASP A 6 6.75 -14.80 -4.59
CA ASP A 6 5.67 -15.28 -3.71
C ASP A 6 4.61 -14.19 -3.43
N TYR A 7 4.96 -12.91 -3.58
CA TYR A 7 4.10 -11.77 -3.19
C TYR A 7 3.92 -10.71 -4.29
N LEU A 8 4.31 -10.98 -5.53
CA LEU A 8 4.28 -10.00 -6.62
C LEU A 8 2.90 -9.35 -6.78
N ASP A 9 1.85 -10.17 -6.74
CA ASP A 9 0.47 -9.73 -6.89
C ASP A 9 0.02 -8.80 -5.75
N VAL A 10 0.49 -9.04 -4.53
CA VAL A 10 0.20 -8.20 -3.36
C VAL A 10 0.94 -6.87 -3.48
N LEU A 11 2.21 -6.91 -3.88
CA LEU A 11 3.01 -5.71 -4.11
C LEU A 11 2.39 -4.86 -5.21
N GLN A 12 2.01 -5.46 -6.34
CA GLN A 12 1.34 -4.77 -7.45
C GLN A 12 0.01 -4.15 -7.03
N ASN A 13 -0.80 -4.84 -6.24
CA ASN A 13 -2.07 -4.31 -5.77
C ASN A 13 -1.91 -3.08 -4.87
N VAL A 14 -0.94 -3.11 -3.96
CA VAL A 14 -0.63 -1.96 -3.11
C VAL A 14 -0.05 -0.81 -3.94
N GLU A 15 0.85 -1.09 -4.88
CA GLU A 15 1.42 -0.09 -5.79
C GLU A 15 0.34 0.53 -6.69
N ALA A 16 -0.63 -0.25 -7.16
CA ALA A 16 -1.77 0.23 -7.92
C ALA A 16 -2.65 1.19 -7.10
N ALA A 17 -2.89 0.89 -5.82
CA ALA A 17 -3.60 1.81 -4.93
C ALA A 17 -2.84 3.14 -4.75
N ILE A 18 -1.51 3.09 -4.61
CA ILE A 18 -0.67 4.31 -4.52
C ILE A 18 -0.73 5.12 -5.83
N VAL A 19 -0.60 4.45 -6.98
CA VAL A 19 -0.67 5.10 -8.30
C VAL A 19 -2.04 5.71 -8.55
N GLY A 20 -3.11 5.05 -8.13
CA GLY A 20 -4.48 5.58 -8.23
C GLY A 20 -4.60 6.95 -7.58
N VAL A 21 -4.08 7.10 -6.36
CA VAL A 21 -4.06 8.40 -5.65
C VAL A 21 -3.09 9.38 -6.29
N TYR A 22 -1.92 8.93 -6.75
CA TYR A 22 -0.96 9.82 -7.41
C TYR A 22 -1.50 10.44 -8.70
N ARG A 23 -2.25 9.66 -9.50
CA ARG A 23 -2.86 10.11 -10.75
C ARG A 23 -3.95 11.17 -10.52
N THR A 24 -4.65 11.13 -9.38
CA THR A 24 -5.66 12.14 -9.00
C THR A 24 -5.06 13.31 -8.20
N ARG A 25 -3.94 13.09 -7.52
CA ARG A 25 -3.24 14.05 -6.66
C ARG A 25 -1.74 14.11 -7.01
N PRO A 26 -1.37 14.75 -8.14
CA PRO A 26 0.02 14.78 -8.62
C PRO A 26 0.98 15.56 -7.70
N GLU A 27 0.46 16.27 -6.71
CA GLU A 27 1.25 16.87 -5.63
C GLU A 27 1.83 15.84 -4.64
N LEU A 28 1.37 14.58 -4.68
CA LEU A 28 1.89 13.51 -3.82
C LEU A 28 3.38 13.30 -4.07
N VAL A 29 4.16 13.24 -3.00
CA VAL A 29 5.60 12.96 -3.05
C VAL A 29 5.92 11.64 -2.36
N ASP A 30 7.08 11.07 -2.68
CA ASP A 30 7.55 9.81 -2.10
C ASP A 30 7.62 9.85 -0.57
N TYR A 31 7.86 11.04 -0.01
CA TYR A 31 7.84 11.24 1.45
C TYR A 31 6.47 10.96 2.06
N ASP A 32 5.38 11.38 1.41
CA ASP A 32 4.02 11.10 1.88
C ASP A 32 3.72 9.61 1.83
N VAL A 33 4.19 8.93 0.78
CA VAL A 33 4.10 7.47 0.66
C VAL A 33 4.84 6.77 1.80
N ASP A 34 6.09 7.12 2.10
CA ASP A 34 6.83 6.49 3.21
C ASP A 34 6.15 6.76 4.57
N VAL A 35 5.63 7.96 4.80
CA VAL A 35 4.89 8.30 6.03
C VAL A 35 3.64 7.42 6.19
N VAL A 36 2.85 7.26 5.13
CA VAL A 36 1.62 6.44 5.16
C VAL A 36 1.95 4.97 5.33
N LEU A 37 2.89 4.43 4.57
CA LEU A 37 3.32 3.03 4.71
C LEU A 37 3.90 2.77 6.11
N ALA A 38 4.65 3.72 6.68
CA ALA A 38 5.13 3.61 8.06
C ALA A 38 3.98 3.59 9.08
N ALA A 39 2.94 4.38 8.85
CA ALA A 39 1.77 4.45 9.71
C ALA A 39 0.97 3.14 9.68
N LEU A 40 0.73 2.59 8.48
CA LEU A 40 0.08 1.28 8.30
C LEU A 40 0.88 0.16 8.98
N VAL A 41 2.21 0.12 8.78
CA VAL A 41 3.09 -0.85 9.46
C VAL A 41 2.93 -0.76 10.98
N LYS A 42 2.90 0.45 11.56
CA LYS A 42 2.68 0.62 13.00
C LYS A 42 1.28 0.15 13.44
N GLY A 43 0.24 0.43 12.64
CA GLY A 43 -1.12 0.00 12.91
C GLY A 43 -1.25 -1.53 12.96
N TYR A 44 -0.73 -2.22 11.95
CA TYR A 44 -0.72 -3.68 11.89
C TYR A 44 0.15 -4.32 12.97
N GLN A 45 1.29 -3.71 13.33
CA GLN A 45 2.11 -4.18 14.46
C GLN A 45 1.43 -4.02 15.82
N ALA A 46 0.68 -2.93 16.02
CA ALA A 46 -0.09 -2.73 17.24
C ALA A 46 -1.21 -3.79 17.34
N GLU A 47 -1.91 -4.03 16.23
CA GLU A 47 -2.96 -5.05 16.14
C GLU A 47 -2.42 -6.46 16.42
N GLN A 48 -1.29 -6.84 15.82
CA GLN A 48 -0.61 -8.11 16.08
C GLN A 48 -0.28 -8.31 17.58
N ARG A 49 -0.01 -7.21 18.29
CA ARG A 49 0.31 -7.20 19.73
C ARG A 49 -0.92 -6.97 20.62
N GLN A 50 -2.12 -6.99 20.04
CA GLN A 50 -3.39 -6.70 20.73
C GLN A 50 -3.37 -5.36 21.47
N ARG A 51 -2.71 -4.35 20.88
CA ARG A 51 -2.67 -2.97 21.37
C ARG A 51 -3.57 -2.08 20.53
N GLU A 52 -3.99 -0.97 21.12
CA GLU A 52 -4.74 0.06 20.40
C GLU A 52 -3.90 0.63 19.24
N LYS A 53 -4.58 0.87 18.10
CA LYS A 53 -3.97 1.51 16.95
C LYS A 53 -3.56 2.94 17.32
N PRO A 54 -2.37 3.40 16.92
CA PRO A 54 -1.94 4.75 17.24
C PRO A 54 -2.89 5.79 16.65
N ALA A 55 -3.21 6.83 17.42
CA ALA A 55 -3.92 7.99 16.89
C ALA A 55 -3.01 8.71 15.88
N LEU A 56 -3.43 8.73 14.61
CA LEU A 56 -2.71 9.39 13.53
C LEU A 56 -3.40 10.71 13.20
N ARG A 57 -2.61 11.78 13.06
CA ARG A 57 -3.07 13.04 12.48
C ARG A 57 -2.48 13.14 11.08
N LEU A 58 -3.25 12.76 10.08
CA LEU A 58 -2.86 12.83 8.67
C LEU A 58 -3.46 14.09 8.03
N THR A 59 -2.76 14.63 7.04
CA THR A 59 -3.35 15.62 6.13
C THR A 59 -4.35 14.92 5.22
N GLU A 60 -5.26 15.65 4.57
CA GLU A 60 -6.25 15.06 3.65
C GLU A 60 -5.59 14.16 2.60
N LEU A 61 -4.51 14.65 1.95
CA LEU A 61 -3.75 13.87 0.96
C LEU A 61 -3.22 12.54 1.52
N ARG A 62 -2.68 12.56 2.75
CA ARG A 62 -2.14 11.34 3.38
C ARG A 62 -3.25 10.43 3.89
N GLN A 63 -4.39 10.99 4.27
CA GLN A 63 -5.56 10.23 4.68
C GLN A 63 -6.13 9.46 3.49
N GLU A 64 -6.30 10.12 2.34
CA GLU A 64 -6.74 9.47 1.10
C GLU A 64 -5.82 8.31 0.70
N LEU A 65 -4.50 8.53 0.76
CA LEU A 65 -3.52 7.46 0.49
C LEU A 65 -3.58 6.34 1.53
N TYR A 66 -3.74 6.67 2.81
CA TYR A 66 -3.84 5.71 3.90
C TYR A 66 -5.07 4.82 3.72
N ASP A 67 -6.21 5.41 3.37
CA ASP A 67 -7.47 4.68 3.18
C ASP A 67 -7.40 3.79 1.94
N ALA A 68 -6.86 4.28 0.82
CA ALA A 68 -6.70 3.50 -0.40
C ALA A 68 -5.79 2.27 -0.21
N VAL A 69 -4.61 2.46 0.39
CA VAL A 69 -3.67 1.37 0.65
C VAL A 69 -4.18 0.44 1.76
N GLY A 70 -4.80 1.00 2.80
CA GLY A 70 -5.41 0.25 3.90
C GLY A 70 -6.52 -0.67 3.41
N ALA A 71 -7.44 -0.18 2.57
CA ALA A 71 -8.50 -0.98 1.99
C ALA A 71 -7.94 -2.19 1.19
N MET A 72 -6.87 -1.97 0.43
CA MET A 72 -6.21 -3.06 -0.29
C MET A 72 -5.58 -4.10 0.65
N CYS A 73 -5.00 -3.67 1.76
CA CYS A 73 -4.46 -4.57 2.79
C CYS A 73 -5.57 -5.36 3.49
N GLU A 74 -6.68 -4.73 3.87
CA GLU A 74 -7.84 -5.42 4.49
C GLU A 74 -8.50 -6.42 3.55
N TRP A 75 -8.57 -6.12 2.25
CA TRP A 75 -9.02 -7.07 1.23
C TRP A 75 -8.10 -8.30 1.14
N ARG A 76 -6.77 -8.10 1.18
CA ARG A 76 -5.78 -9.20 1.21
C ARG A 76 -5.81 -10.02 2.51
N LEU A 77 -6.25 -9.41 3.61
CA LEU A 77 -6.53 -10.11 4.88
C LEU A 77 -7.88 -10.84 4.88
N GLY A 78 -8.69 -10.71 3.82
CA GLY A 78 -10.02 -11.30 3.73
C GLY A 78 -11.07 -10.64 4.63
N ARG A 79 -10.85 -9.39 5.06
CA ARG A 79 -11.72 -8.65 5.99
C ARG A 79 -12.67 -7.67 5.30
N THR A 80 -12.49 -7.48 4.00
CA THR A 80 -13.29 -6.59 3.17
C THR A 80 -13.43 -7.22 1.79
N GLU A 81 -14.56 -6.98 1.14
CA GLU A 81 -14.79 -7.36 -0.25
C GLU A 81 -14.46 -6.18 -1.16
N PHE A 82 -13.83 -6.47 -2.29
CA PHE A 82 -13.59 -5.48 -3.33
C PHE A 82 -14.53 -5.79 -4.48
N ILE A 83 -15.42 -4.86 -4.82
CA ILE A 83 -16.36 -5.03 -5.93
C ILE A 83 -15.67 -4.58 -7.21
N ASP A 84 -15.67 -5.44 -8.24
CA ASP A 84 -15.20 -5.06 -9.56
C ASP A 84 -16.20 -4.07 -10.19
N PRO A 85 -15.79 -2.82 -10.48
CA PRO A 85 -16.69 -1.82 -11.05
C PRO A 85 -17.18 -2.15 -12.47
N LYS A 86 -16.55 -3.10 -13.17
CA LYS A 86 -16.95 -3.54 -14.52
C LYS A 86 -18.03 -4.62 -14.48
N THR A 87 -17.99 -5.49 -13.48
CA THR A 87 -18.90 -6.65 -13.39
C THR A 87 -19.91 -6.54 -12.26
N ASP A 88 -19.77 -5.56 -11.36
CA ASP A 88 -20.59 -5.38 -10.15
C ASP A 88 -20.62 -6.64 -9.27
N GLN A 89 -19.51 -7.40 -9.28
CA GLN A 89 -19.35 -8.63 -8.52
C GLN A 89 -18.16 -8.54 -7.58
N PRO A 90 -18.18 -9.21 -6.42
CA PRO A 90 -17.00 -9.34 -5.58
C PRO A 90 -15.87 -9.99 -6.39
N MET A 91 -14.72 -9.32 -6.45
CA MET A 91 -13.53 -9.95 -6.99
C MET A 91 -13.19 -11.17 -6.11
N PRO A 92 -12.96 -12.35 -6.71
CA PRO A 92 -12.49 -13.51 -5.95
C PRO A 92 -11.24 -13.10 -5.17
N GLY A 93 -11.35 -13.15 -3.84
CA GLY A 93 -10.23 -12.86 -2.97
C GLY A 93 -9.11 -13.87 -3.24
N PRO A 94 -7.86 -13.43 -3.49
CA PRO A 94 -6.71 -14.33 -3.49
C PRO A 94 -6.56 -14.99 -2.11
N PRO A 95 -5.64 -15.97 -1.95
CA PRO A 95 -5.36 -16.57 -0.66
C PRO A 95 -5.17 -15.50 0.43
N GLN A 96 -5.89 -15.67 1.53
CA GLN A 96 -5.85 -14.72 2.65
C GLN A 96 -4.45 -14.69 3.23
N LEU A 97 -3.89 -13.50 3.34
CA LEU A 97 -2.61 -13.28 3.97
C LEU A 97 -2.77 -13.14 5.47
N THR A 98 -1.69 -13.46 6.17
CA THR A 98 -1.47 -13.12 7.56
C THR A 98 -1.02 -11.66 7.70
N ILE A 99 -1.18 -11.12 8.91
CA ILE A 99 -0.67 -9.77 9.24
C ILE A 99 0.84 -9.70 9.01
N ASP A 100 1.60 -10.78 9.28
CA ASP A 100 3.04 -10.82 9.08
C ASP A 100 3.44 -10.68 7.60
N GLU A 101 2.69 -11.32 6.70
CA GLU A 101 2.92 -11.23 5.26
C GLU A 101 2.60 -9.82 4.72
N ILE A 102 1.49 -9.22 5.18
CA ILE A 102 1.17 -7.81 4.87
C ILE A 102 2.27 -6.88 5.38
N LEU A 103 2.74 -7.07 6.61
CA LEU A 103 3.85 -6.30 7.17
C LEU A 103 5.13 -6.45 6.36
N ALA A 104 5.43 -7.65 5.88
CA ALA A 104 6.59 -7.90 5.02
C ALA A 104 6.46 -7.17 3.68
N CYS A 105 5.29 -7.24 3.04
CA CYS A 105 5.01 -6.53 1.78
C CYS A 105 5.15 -5.01 1.95
N LEU A 106 4.50 -4.41 2.96
CA LEU A 106 4.61 -2.98 3.22
C LEU A 106 6.05 -2.54 3.46
N LYS A 107 6.84 -3.30 4.22
CA LYS A 107 8.28 -3.02 4.43
C LYS A 107 9.08 -3.15 3.13
N ARG A 108 8.77 -4.13 2.28
CA ARG A 108 9.43 -4.31 0.98
C ARG A 108 9.16 -3.13 0.04
N ILE A 109 7.93 -2.61 0.02
CA ILE A 109 7.56 -1.41 -0.74
C ILE A 109 8.29 -0.19 -0.19
N ARG A 110 8.33 0.01 1.13
CA ARG A 110 9.10 1.12 1.73
C ARG A 110 10.59 1.10 1.37
N THR A 111 11.19 -0.07 1.26
CA THR A 111 12.57 -0.20 0.76
C THR A 111 12.69 0.25 -0.70
N SER A 112 11.69 -0.08 -1.53
CA SER A 112 11.59 0.41 -2.91
C SER A 112 11.46 1.93 -2.96
N VAL A 113 10.56 2.51 -2.15
CA VAL A 113 10.39 3.97 -2.02
C VAL A 113 11.73 4.65 -1.75
N LYS A 114 12.43 4.24 -0.69
CA LYS A 114 13.72 4.84 -0.31
C LYS A 114 14.78 4.74 -1.41
N ARG A 115 14.83 3.60 -2.12
CA ARG A 115 15.76 3.40 -3.23
C ARG A 115 15.47 4.39 -4.35
N TRP A 116 14.23 4.45 -4.83
CA TRP A 116 13.87 5.28 -5.97
C TRP A 116 13.81 6.76 -5.64
N THR A 117 13.49 7.15 -4.39
CA THR A 117 13.61 8.54 -3.94
C THR A 117 15.06 9.02 -3.95
N LYS A 118 16.01 8.14 -3.61
CA LYS A 118 17.44 8.47 -3.66
C LYS A 118 17.91 8.72 -5.09
N ASP A 119 17.43 7.91 -6.04
CA ASP A 119 17.89 7.95 -7.43
C ASP A 119 17.13 8.98 -8.28
N GLY A 120 15.83 9.21 -7.99
CA GLY A 120 14.92 10.03 -8.80
C GLY A 120 14.35 11.27 -8.10
N GLY A 121 14.81 11.59 -6.89
CA GLY A 121 14.36 12.76 -6.13
C GLY A 121 12.98 12.60 -5.50
N ARG A 122 12.27 13.70 -5.26
CA ARG A 122 11.05 13.75 -4.43
C ARG A 122 9.87 12.90 -4.92
N GLN A 123 9.84 12.52 -6.19
CA GLN A 123 8.80 11.71 -6.84
C GLN A 123 9.42 10.55 -7.62
N GLY A 124 10.66 10.16 -7.29
CA GLY A 124 11.40 9.15 -8.03
C GLY A 124 10.71 7.79 -8.01
N TYR A 125 10.17 7.41 -6.84
CA TYR A 125 9.40 6.18 -6.70
C TYR A 125 8.07 6.25 -7.45
N LEU A 126 7.30 7.31 -7.24
CA LEU A 126 5.99 7.48 -7.89
C LEU A 126 6.10 7.46 -9.42
N THR A 127 7.08 8.18 -9.97
CA THR A 127 7.35 8.22 -11.42
C THR A 127 7.85 6.87 -11.94
N PHE A 128 8.53 6.09 -11.11
CA PHE A 128 8.98 4.74 -11.48
C PHE A 128 7.78 3.80 -11.59
N ILE A 129 6.97 3.66 -10.53
CA ILE A 129 5.88 2.68 -10.49
C ILE A 129 4.73 3.01 -11.45
N ASP A 130 4.45 4.29 -11.72
CA ASP A 130 3.38 4.69 -12.64
C ASP A 130 3.59 4.15 -14.07
N LYS A 131 4.84 3.87 -14.47
CA LYS A 131 5.17 3.27 -15.77
C LYS A 131 4.82 1.78 -15.88
N PHE A 132 4.65 1.10 -14.76
CA PHE A 132 4.43 -0.34 -14.69
C PHE A 132 2.99 -0.71 -14.30
N ILE A 133 2.21 0.24 -13.81
CA ILE A 133 0.79 0.06 -13.47
C ILE A 133 -0.06 0.56 -14.64
N VAL A 134 -0.88 -0.32 -15.22
CA VAL A 134 -1.79 0.00 -16.33
C VAL A 134 -3.16 0.37 -15.79
#